data_AF-A0A354FEL7-F1
#
_entry.id   AF-A0A354FEL7-F1
#
_cell.length_a   1.000
_cell.length_b   1.000
_cell.length_c   1.000
_cell.angle_alpha   90.00
_cell.angle_beta   90.00
_cell.angle_gamma   90.00
#
_symmetry.space_group_name_H-M   'P 1'
#
loop_
_entity.id
_entity.type
_entity.pdbx_description
1 polymer ?
#
loop_
_entity_poly.entity_id
_entity_poly.type
_entity_poly.pdbx_seq_one_letter_code
_entity_poly.pdbx_strand_id
1 'polypeptide(L)'
;GAAGNIDNNTQVGIFGKLDHNLSNPVSPEPIPVAMGHQIKEGPATILTVLNNHTIEAFQISIQSVFSRPRSDGKAFIIKVTDQELIRRAGGIVQGMSGSPIIQNGRLVGAVTHVLVNDPTRGYGVLAEMMLEETGLLFEQKWGNITGYFREVSENRI
;
A
#
# COMPACT_ATOMS: atom_id res chain seq x y z
N GLY A 1 9.71 11.10 -17.80
CA GLY A 1 10.21 10.49 -16.55
C GLY A 1 10.15 11.51 -15.44
N ALA A 2 10.11 11.08 -14.19
CA ALA A 2 10.21 11.97 -13.03
C ALA A 2 11.64 11.92 -12.46
N ALA A 3 12.11 13.03 -11.91
CA ALA A 3 13.40 13.16 -11.23
C ALA A 3 13.18 13.61 -9.78
N GLY A 4 14.12 13.29 -8.90
CA GLY A 4 14.05 13.59 -7.48
C GLY A 4 15.22 13.01 -6.71
N ASN A 5 15.21 13.23 -5.39
CA ASN A 5 16.21 12.73 -4.45
C ASN A 5 15.59 11.71 -3.49
N ILE A 6 16.40 10.74 -3.07
CA ILE A 6 16.06 9.77 -2.03
C ILE A 6 16.57 10.31 -0.70
N ASP A 7 15.69 10.41 0.28
CA ASP A 7 16.02 10.78 1.66
C ASP A 7 16.33 9.53 2.49
N ASN A 8 15.47 8.51 2.39
CA ASN A 8 15.51 7.31 3.24
C ASN A 8 15.28 6.03 2.43
N ASN A 9 15.95 4.95 2.82
CA ASN A 9 15.69 3.59 2.35
C ASN A 9 15.49 2.68 3.56
N THR A 10 14.27 2.18 3.73
CA THR A 10 13.81 1.51 4.96
C THR A 10 13.24 0.12 4.64
N GLN A 11 12.80 -0.60 5.67
CA GLN A 11 12.11 -1.89 5.50
C GLN A 11 10.70 -1.75 4.90
N VAL A 12 10.11 -0.54 4.93
CA VAL A 12 8.73 -0.29 4.48
C VAL A 12 8.67 0.50 3.17
N GLY A 13 9.80 0.96 2.64
CA GLY A 13 9.87 1.66 1.37
C GLY A 13 11.11 2.53 1.19
N ILE A 14 11.21 3.11 -0.01
CA ILE A 14 12.17 4.15 -0.37
C ILE A 14 11.41 5.47 -0.39
N PHE A 15 11.90 6.46 0.35
CA PHE A 15 11.22 7.74 0.54
C PHE A 15 12.11 8.90 0.12
N GLY A 16 11.48 9.97 -0.35
CA GLY A 16 12.21 11.12 -0.83
C GLY A 16 11.32 12.25 -1.34
N LYS A 17 11.89 13.04 -2.24
CA LYS A 17 11.23 14.20 -2.83
C LYS A 17 11.48 14.27 -4.31
N LEU A 18 10.40 14.38 -5.07
CA LEU A 18 10.44 14.65 -6.51
C LEU A 18 10.62 16.14 -6.76
N ASP A 19 11.32 16.46 -7.85
CA ASP A 19 11.55 17.85 -8.26
C ASP A 19 10.23 18.54 -8.67
N HIS A 20 9.26 17.75 -9.13
CA HIS A 20 7.96 18.23 -9.60
C HIS A 20 6.81 17.32 -9.13
N ASN A 21 5.62 17.90 -9.00
CA ASN A 21 4.41 17.15 -8.68
C ASN A 21 4.13 16.13 -9.78
N LEU A 22 3.74 14.92 -9.38
CA LEU A 22 3.20 13.95 -10.32
C LEU A 22 1.76 14.30 -10.65
N SER A 23 1.45 14.33 -11.95
CA SER A 23 0.06 14.29 -12.39
C SER A 23 -0.35 12.83 -12.51
N ASN A 24 -1.45 12.45 -11.85
CA ASN A 24 -2.06 11.14 -12.04
C ASN A 24 -3.23 11.28 -13.03
N PRO A 25 -3.04 10.97 -14.32
CA PRO A 25 -4.10 11.07 -15.32
C PRO A 25 -5.20 10.01 -15.14
N VAL A 26 -4.95 8.96 -14.33
CA VAL A 26 -5.89 7.83 -14.13
C VAL A 26 -6.81 8.07 -12.93
N SER A 27 -6.33 8.72 -11.87
CA SER A 27 -7.15 9.13 -10.72
C SER A 27 -6.73 10.53 -10.27
N PRO A 28 -7.49 11.57 -10.66
CA PRO A 28 -7.14 12.96 -10.32
C PRO A 28 -7.36 13.25 -8.82
N GLU A 29 -8.25 12.50 -8.16
CA GLU A 29 -8.49 12.66 -6.72
C GLU A 29 -7.63 11.71 -5.88
N PRO A 30 -7.03 12.20 -4.79
CA PRO A 30 -6.28 11.37 -3.85
C PRO A 30 -7.20 10.42 -3.10
N ILE A 31 -6.73 9.19 -2.86
CA ILE A 31 -7.42 8.22 -2.02
C ILE A 31 -7.00 8.41 -0.54
N PRO A 32 -7.93 8.40 0.42
CA PRO A 32 -7.58 8.44 1.84
C PRO A 32 -6.80 7.19 2.27
N VAL A 33 -5.86 7.35 3.20
CA VAL A 33 -5.16 6.22 3.83
C VAL A 33 -6.00 5.62 4.95
N ALA A 34 -6.00 4.29 5.07
CA ALA A 34 -6.58 3.57 6.20
C ALA A 34 -5.57 3.48 7.33
N MET A 35 -5.98 3.86 8.54
CA MET A 35 -5.23 3.61 9.75
C MET A 35 -5.37 2.14 10.17
N GLY A 36 -4.41 1.59 10.92
CA GLY A 36 -4.37 0.19 11.32
C GLY A 36 -5.68 -0.36 11.89
N HIS A 37 -6.38 0.45 12.71
CA HIS A 37 -7.67 0.08 13.33
C HIS A 37 -8.85 0.02 12.35
N GLN A 38 -8.76 0.69 11.20
CA GLN A 38 -9.78 0.74 10.15
C GLN A 38 -9.70 -0.47 9.21
N ILE A 39 -8.57 -1.15 9.18
CA ILE A 39 -8.34 -2.32 8.33
C ILE A 39 -9.01 -3.53 8.97
N LYS A 40 -9.70 -4.32 8.15
CA LYS A 40 -10.42 -5.52 8.59
C LYS A 40 -10.04 -6.71 7.72
N GLU A 41 -10.06 -7.89 8.33
CA GLU A 41 -10.09 -9.13 7.57
C GLU A 41 -11.35 -9.16 6.71
N GLY A 42 -11.23 -9.64 5.47
CA GLY A 42 -12.31 -9.65 4.51
C GLY A 42 -11.89 -9.22 3.11
N PRO A 43 -12.87 -8.89 2.24
CA PRO A 43 -12.61 -8.51 0.85
C PRO A 43 -11.80 -7.21 0.75
N ALA A 44 -10.92 -7.15 -0.25
CA ALA A 44 -10.17 -5.97 -0.64
C ALA A 44 -9.80 -6.07 -2.13
N THR A 45 -9.23 -5.00 -2.67
CA THR A 45 -8.81 -4.93 -4.08
C THR A 45 -7.32 -4.66 -4.15
N ILE A 46 -6.62 -5.36 -5.04
CA ILE A 46 -5.24 -5.03 -5.42
C ILE A 46 -5.26 -4.36 -6.80
N LEU A 47 -4.52 -3.27 -6.97
CA LEU A 47 -4.22 -2.72 -8.29
C LEU A 47 -2.83 -3.17 -8.70
N THR A 48 -2.69 -3.80 -9.84
CA THR A 48 -1.40 -4.28 -10.33
C THR A 48 -1.35 -4.27 -11.84
N VAL A 49 -0.14 -4.37 -12.39
CA VAL A 49 0.08 -4.49 -13.82
C VAL A 49 0.48 -5.93 -14.12
N LEU A 50 -0.31 -6.62 -14.94
CA LEU A 50 0.07 -7.95 -15.44
C LEU A 50 0.73 -7.85 -16.82
N ASN A 51 0.22 -7.00 -17.71
CA ASN A 51 0.73 -6.86 -19.08
C ASN A 51 0.66 -5.40 -19.56
N ASN A 52 1.59 -5.00 -20.44
CA ASN A 52 1.56 -3.78 -21.24
C ASN A 52 1.32 -2.45 -20.48
N HIS A 53 1.78 -2.35 -19.24
CA HIS A 53 1.64 -1.15 -18.39
C HIS A 53 0.19 -0.75 -18.08
N THR A 54 -0.78 -1.63 -18.33
CA THR A 54 -2.19 -1.38 -17.97
C THR A 54 -2.39 -1.72 -16.50
N ILE A 55 -2.86 -0.74 -15.73
CA ILE A 55 -3.28 -0.96 -14.35
C ILE A 55 -4.62 -1.69 -14.36
N GLU A 56 -4.67 -2.85 -13.70
CA GLU A 56 -5.86 -3.68 -13.58
C GLU A 56 -6.18 -3.89 -12.08
N ALA A 57 -7.48 -3.99 -11.77
CA ALA A 57 -7.97 -4.22 -10.42
C ALA A 57 -8.40 -5.67 -10.26
N PHE A 58 -7.93 -6.33 -9.20
CA PHE A 58 -8.25 -7.73 -8.91
C PHE A 58 -8.74 -7.90 -7.48
N GLN A 59 -9.59 -8.90 -7.28
CA GLN A 59 -10.11 -9.23 -5.95
C GLN A 59 -9.09 -10.02 -5.11
N ILE A 60 -8.95 -9.59 -3.87
CA ILE A 60 -8.19 -10.28 -2.84
C ILE A 60 -9.01 -10.35 -1.55
N SER A 61 -8.50 -11.08 -0.56
CA SER A 61 -8.97 -11.01 0.81
C SER A 61 -7.80 -10.77 1.75
N ILE A 62 -7.97 -9.82 2.67
CA ILE A 62 -7.11 -9.68 3.85
C ILE A 62 -7.47 -10.81 4.81
N GLN A 63 -6.51 -11.69 5.07
CA GLN A 63 -6.71 -12.91 5.85
C GLN A 63 -6.29 -12.75 7.31
N SER A 64 -5.37 -11.84 7.60
CA SER A 64 -4.93 -11.54 8.95
C SER A 64 -4.27 -10.18 9.00
N VAL A 65 -4.58 -9.40 10.04
CA VAL A 65 -3.93 -8.12 10.34
C VAL A 65 -3.20 -8.27 11.67
N PHE A 66 -1.90 -7.99 11.70
CA PHE A 66 -1.11 -8.14 12.90
C PHE A 66 -1.31 -6.93 13.81
N SER A 67 -1.61 -7.16 15.10
CA SER A 67 -1.79 -6.09 16.08
C SER A 67 -0.54 -5.23 16.29
N ARG A 68 0.63 -5.75 15.93
CA ARG A 68 1.89 -5.02 15.84
C ARG A 68 2.60 -5.46 14.56
N PRO A 69 2.97 -4.53 13.66
CA PRO A 69 3.79 -4.85 12.49
C PRO A 69 5.08 -5.54 12.92
N ARG A 70 5.53 -6.49 12.10
CA ARG A 70 6.80 -7.17 12.32
C ARG A 70 7.96 -6.23 12.03
N SER A 71 9.12 -6.49 12.63
CA SER A 71 10.34 -5.71 12.40
C SER A 71 10.81 -5.68 10.94
N ASP A 72 10.32 -6.60 10.12
CA ASP A 72 10.57 -6.70 8.68
C ASP A 72 9.49 -6.04 7.81
N GLY A 73 8.70 -5.12 8.39
CA GLY A 73 7.69 -4.32 7.69
C GLY A 73 6.38 -5.06 7.36
N LYS A 74 6.30 -6.36 7.62
CA LYS A 74 5.11 -7.17 7.33
C LYS A 74 4.04 -6.93 8.38
N ALA A 75 2.86 -6.49 7.94
CA ALA A 75 1.77 -6.09 8.82
C ALA A 75 0.48 -6.87 8.62
N PHE A 76 0.25 -7.44 7.43
CA PHE A 76 -0.93 -8.25 7.17
C PHE A 76 -0.67 -9.31 6.10
N ILE A 77 -1.52 -10.33 6.07
CA ILE A 77 -1.51 -11.40 5.06
C ILE A 77 -2.71 -11.21 4.14
N ILE A 78 -2.49 -11.34 2.84
CA ILE A 78 -3.53 -11.36 1.83
C ILE A 78 -3.61 -12.73 1.14
N LYS A 79 -4.74 -12.99 0.50
CA LYS A 79 -4.97 -14.08 -0.43
C LYS A 79 -5.65 -13.55 -1.68
N VAL A 80 -5.10 -13.87 -2.85
CA VAL A 80 -5.76 -13.63 -4.13
C VAL A 80 -6.98 -14.53 -4.23
N THR A 81 -8.13 -13.92 -4.49
CA THR A 81 -9.41 -14.61 -4.69
C THR A 81 -9.88 -14.51 -6.14
N ASP A 82 -9.34 -13.54 -6.88
CA ASP A 82 -9.60 -13.34 -8.30
C ASP A 82 -9.10 -14.50 -9.16
N GLN A 83 -10.03 -15.16 -9.83
CA GLN A 83 -9.73 -16.32 -10.68
C GLN A 83 -8.92 -15.93 -11.91
N GLU A 84 -9.10 -14.72 -12.44
CA GLU A 84 -8.41 -14.30 -13.65
C GLU A 84 -6.95 -13.97 -13.36
N LEU A 85 -6.67 -13.34 -12.21
CA LEU A 85 -5.29 -13.15 -11.75
C LEU A 85 -4.60 -14.51 -11.53
N ILE A 86 -5.26 -15.45 -10.85
CA ILE A 86 -4.72 -16.79 -10.61
C ILE A 86 -4.46 -17.51 -11.94
N ARG A 87 -5.39 -17.44 -12.89
CA ARG A 87 -5.25 -18.09 -14.20
C ARG A 87 -4.11 -17.50 -15.03
N ARG A 88 -3.92 -16.17 -14.99
CA ARG A 88 -2.92 -15.46 -15.79
C ARG A 88 -1.52 -15.50 -15.19
N ALA A 89 -1.41 -15.40 -13.87
CA ALA A 89 -0.13 -15.20 -13.18
C ALA A 89 0.21 -16.32 -12.18
N GLY A 90 -0.71 -17.23 -11.87
CA GLY A 90 -0.53 -18.25 -10.82
C GLY A 90 -0.64 -17.71 -9.40
N GLY A 91 -0.94 -16.41 -9.23
CA GLY A 91 -0.98 -15.72 -7.95
C GLY A 91 -0.08 -14.48 -7.94
N ILE A 92 0.46 -14.16 -6.77
CA ILE A 92 1.40 -13.06 -6.56
C ILE A 92 2.77 -13.47 -7.11
N VAL A 93 3.27 -12.72 -8.09
CA VAL A 93 4.58 -12.96 -8.70
C VAL A 93 5.55 -11.83 -8.45
N GLN A 94 6.82 -12.06 -8.80
CA GLN A 94 7.84 -11.01 -8.78
C GLN A 94 7.42 -9.83 -9.65
N GLY A 95 7.66 -8.61 -9.17
CA GLY A 95 7.22 -7.37 -9.81
C GLY A 95 5.90 -6.81 -9.27
N MET A 96 5.12 -7.60 -8.52
CA MET A 96 3.94 -7.08 -7.79
C MET A 96 4.27 -6.40 -6.46
N SER A 97 5.54 -6.41 -6.03
CA SER A 97 5.93 -5.65 -4.84
C SER A 97 5.69 -4.16 -5.09
N GLY A 98 5.03 -3.48 -4.15
CA GLY A 98 4.56 -2.10 -4.30
C GLY A 98 3.15 -1.97 -4.87
N SER A 99 2.51 -3.06 -5.33
CA SER A 99 1.13 -3.00 -5.83
C SER A 99 0.16 -2.57 -4.71
N PRO A 100 -0.59 -1.47 -4.89
CA PRO A 100 -1.41 -0.91 -3.83
C PRO A 100 -2.65 -1.76 -3.56
N ILE A 101 -3.04 -1.77 -2.29
CA ILE A 101 -4.17 -2.52 -1.76
C ILE A 101 -5.19 -1.55 -1.20
N ILE A 102 -6.44 -1.70 -1.64
CA ILE A 102 -7.55 -0.81 -1.33
C ILE A 102 -8.65 -1.62 -0.63
N GLN A 103 -9.15 -1.11 0.49
CA GLN A 103 -10.31 -1.65 1.20
C GLN A 103 -11.22 -0.49 1.61
N ASN A 104 -12.53 -0.63 1.37
CA ASN A 104 -13.52 0.40 1.75
C ASN A 104 -13.19 1.81 1.22
N GLY A 105 -12.65 1.89 -0.01
CA GLY A 105 -12.26 3.16 -0.64
C GLY A 105 -11.04 3.84 0.00
N ARG A 106 -10.26 3.11 0.81
CA ARG A 106 -9.05 3.62 1.46
C ARG A 106 -7.82 2.80 1.06
N LEU A 107 -6.68 3.46 0.91
CA LEU A 107 -5.39 2.80 0.73
C LEU A 107 -4.96 2.14 2.03
N VAL A 108 -4.93 0.81 2.02
CA VAL A 108 -4.50 -0.01 3.15
C VAL A 108 -2.98 -0.10 3.23
N GLY A 109 -2.34 -0.22 2.06
CA GLY A 109 -0.94 -0.55 1.99
C GLY A 109 -0.54 -1.09 0.62
N ALA A 110 0.55 -1.84 0.58
CA ALA A 110 1.04 -2.46 -0.64
C ALA A 110 1.52 -3.89 -0.41
N VAL A 111 1.50 -4.70 -1.47
CA VAL A 111 2.13 -6.03 -1.47
C VAL A 111 3.64 -5.88 -1.32
N THR A 112 4.28 -6.77 -0.56
CA THR A 112 5.75 -6.81 -0.44
C THR A 112 6.32 -8.12 -0.97
N HIS A 113 5.81 -9.25 -0.48
CA HIS A 113 6.38 -10.56 -0.73
C HIS A 113 5.30 -11.62 -0.88
N VAL A 114 5.54 -12.61 -1.73
CA VAL A 114 4.73 -13.83 -1.84
C VAL A 114 5.10 -14.84 -0.75
N LEU A 115 4.16 -15.67 -0.30
CA LEU A 115 4.44 -16.81 0.56
C LEU A 115 5.01 -17.97 -0.28
N VAL A 116 6.20 -18.47 0.09
CA VAL A 116 6.93 -19.49 -0.68
C VAL A 116 6.11 -20.76 -0.96
N ASN A 117 5.25 -21.15 -0.03
CA ASN A 117 4.46 -22.39 -0.12
C ASN A 117 3.08 -22.20 -0.78
N ASP A 118 2.66 -20.95 -1.02
CA ASP A 118 1.36 -20.64 -1.60
C ASP A 118 1.43 -19.32 -2.39
N PRO A 119 1.59 -19.36 -3.73
CA PRO A 119 1.72 -18.17 -4.54
C PRO A 119 0.45 -17.31 -4.53
N THR A 120 -0.70 -17.85 -4.11
CA THR A 120 -1.93 -17.06 -3.97
C THR A 120 -1.90 -16.17 -2.73
N ARG A 121 -0.93 -16.34 -1.83
CA ARG A 121 -0.84 -15.57 -0.59
C ARG A 121 0.42 -14.73 -0.54
N GLY A 122 0.31 -13.59 0.12
CA GLY A 122 1.41 -12.66 0.26
C GLY A 122 1.31 -11.82 1.52
N TYR A 123 2.40 -11.13 1.82
CA TYR A 123 2.47 -10.14 2.88
C TYR A 123 2.27 -8.75 2.32
N GLY A 124 1.61 -7.91 3.12
CA GLY A 124 1.51 -6.48 2.88
C GLY A 124 2.17 -5.66 4.00
N VAL A 125 2.55 -4.45 3.62
CA VAL A 125 3.01 -3.36 4.49
C VAL A 125 1.91 -2.30 4.57
N LEU A 126 1.74 -1.63 5.71
CA LEU A 126 0.72 -0.60 5.88
C LEU A 126 1.13 0.71 5.22
N ALA A 127 0.17 1.38 4.59
CA ALA A 127 0.36 2.75 4.12
C ALA A 127 0.54 3.72 5.28
N GLU A 128 -0.06 3.45 6.45
CA GLU A 128 0.19 4.19 7.69
C GLU A 128 1.68 4.21 8.06
N MET A 129 2.36 3.06 8.07
CA MET A 129 3.80 2.98 8.35
C MET A 129 4.64 3.72 7.29
N MET A 130 4.25 3.65 6.03
CA MET A 130 4.93 4.41 4.97
C MET A 130 4.83 5.92 5.23
N LEU A 131 3.64 6.40 5.62
CA LEU A 131 3.43 7.81 5.93
C LEU A 131 4.21 8.25 7.19
N GLU A 132 4.38 7.37 8.18
CA GLU A 132 5.20 7.65 9.36
C GLU A 132 6.66 7.91 8.96
N GLU A 133 7.24 7.12 8.05
CA GLU A 133 8.61 7.29 7.55
C GLU A 133 8.82 8.60 6.78
N THR A 134 7.78 9.11 6.13
CA THR A 134 7.84 10.44 5.52
C THR A 134 7.82 11.55 6.56
N GLY A 135 7.40 11.30 7.80
CA GLY A 135 7.16 12.36 8.79
C GLY A 135 5.99 13.27 8.42
N LEU A 136 5.11 12.85 7.51
CA LEU A 136 3.88 13.58 7.17
C LEU A 136 2.77 13.33 8.20
N LEU A 137 2.87 12.25 8.98
CA LEU A 137 1.99 12.01 10.13
C LEU A 137 2.54 12.74 11.36
N PHE A 138 2.03 13.95 11.61
CA PHE A 138 2.21 14.62 12.90
C PHE A 138 1.01 14.30 13.81
N GLU A 139 1.29 13.74 14.97
CA GLU A 139 0.30 13.59 16.04
C GLU A 139 0.06 14.98 16.67
N GLN A 140 -1.07 15.63 16.38
CA GLN A 140 -1.55 16.76 17.19
C GLN A 140 -2.59 16.26 18.19
N LYS A 141 -2.19 16.24 19.47
CA LYS A 141 -3.12 15.98 20.57
C LYS A 141 -3.94 17.24 20.86
N TRP A 142 -5.24 17.18 20.56
CA TRP A 142 -6.23 18.17 21.03
C TRP A 142 -7.09 17.52 22.12
N GLY A 143 -6.66 17.64 23.39
CA GLY A 143 -7.35 16.97 24.50
C GLY A 143 -7.34 15.43 24.36
N ASN A 144 -8.51 14.79 24.46
CA ASN A 144 -8.68 13.33 24.36
C ASN A 144 -8.96 12.82 22.93
N ILE A 145 -8.82 13.66 21.90
CA ILE A 145 -9.10 13.30 20.51
C ILE A 145 -7.79 13.29 19.72
N THR A 146 -7.43 12.13 19.18
CA THR A 146 -6.33 11.98 18.21
C THR A 146 -6.93 12.09 16.81
N GLY A 147 -6.55 13.14 16.06
CA GLY A 147 -6.90 13.31 14.66
C GLY A 147 -5.65 13.47 13.81
N TYR A 148 -5.60 12.79 12.67
CA TYR A 148 -4.55 12.97 11.67
C TYR A 148 -5.11 13.83 10.53
N PHE A 149 -4.59 15.04 10.38
CA PHE A 149 -4.98 15.94 9.30
C PHE A 149 -3.75 16.63 8.72
N ARG A 150 -3.50 16.42 7.42
CA ARG A 150 -2.96 17.47 6.55
C ARG A 150 -3.14 17.11 5.07
N GLU A 151 -3.32 18.15 4.26
CA GLU A 151 -3.17 18.13 2.81
C GLU A 151 -1.70 17.79 2.47
N VAL A 152 -1.48 16.66 1.81
CA VAL A 152 -0.17 16.25 1.30
C VAL A 152 0.16 17.18 0.12
N SER A 153 0.84 18.29 0.40
CA SER A 153 1.13 19.36 -0.58
C SER A 153 2.59 19.43 -1.00
N GLU A 154 3.39 18.42 -0.68
CA GLU A 154 4.78 18.32 -1.10
C GLU A 154 4.95 17.08 -1.98
N ASN A 155 5.79 17.19 -3.02
CA ASN A 155 6.07 16.15 -4.01
C ASN A 155 6.83 14.94 -3.40
N ARG A 156 6.37 14.39 -2.28
CA ARG A 156 7.05 13.32 -1.56
C ARG A 156 6.68 11.97 -2.15
N ILE A 157 7.67 11.09 -2.15
CA ILE A 157 7.56 9.67 -2.52
C ILE A 157 7.91 8.82 -1.32
#